data_AF-A0AA40ATQ5-F1
#
_entry.id   AF-A0AA40ATQ5-F1
#
_cell.length_a   1.000
_cell.length_b   1.000
_cell.length_c   1.000
_cell.angle_alpha   90.00
_cell.angle_beta   90.00
_cell.angle_gamma   90.00
#
_symmetry.space_group_name_H-M   'P 1'
#
loop_
_entity.id
_entity.type
_entity.pdbx_description
1 polymer ?
#
loop_
_entity_poly.entity_id
_entity_poly.type
_entity_poly.pdbx_seq_one_letter_code
_entity_poly.pdbx_strand_id
1 'polypeptide(L)'
;SVTAAAPTPTRGGNGIATPAPYQPGMVDNCKTFYLVQPGDTCVNIAARYRVSPEQLIAWNPYARADCTRLLANTYCCVGVL
;
A
#
# COMPACT_ATOMS: atom_id res chain seq x y z
N SER A 1 33.27 -11.22 -2.30
CA SER A 1 31.90 -11.62 -2.65
C SER A 1 30.98 -10.46 -2.37
N VAL A 2 30.50 -9.76 -3.40
CA VAL A 2 29.56 -8.65 -3.23
C VAL A 2 28.17 -9.22 -3.55
N THR A 3 27.41 -9.55 -2.52
CA THR A 3 26.05 -10.06 -2.68
C THR A 3 25.11 -8.86 -2.83
N ALA A 4 24.89 -8.40 -4.06
CA ALA A 4 23.88 -7.37 -4.34
C ALA A 4 22.48 -8.00 -4.25
N ALA A 5 21.65 -7.47 -3.34
CA ALA A 5 20.28 -7.89 -3.13
C ALA A 5 19.33 -7.43 -4.26
N ALA A 6 18.16 -8.07 -4.34
CA ALA A 6 17.16 -8.14 -5.42
C ALA A 6 16.80 -6.84 -6.19
N PRO A 7 16.37 -6.97 -7.47
CA PRO A 7 15.93 -5.85 -8.31
C PRO A 7 14.59 -5.22 -7.84
N THR A 8 14.51 -3.90 -8.03
CA THR A 8 13.53 -2.92 -7.55
C THR A 8 12.11 -3.11 -8.12
N PRO A 9 11.02 -3.08 -7.32
CA PRO A 9 9.67 -3.12 -7.86
C PRO A 9 9.27 -1.72 -8.33
N THR A 10 9.41 -1.47 -9.64
CA THR A 10 8.80 -0.33 -10.31
C THR A 10 7.42 -0.75 -10.80
N ARG A 11 6.35 -0.16 -10.25
CA ARG A 11 5.11 0.02 -11.00
C ARG A 11 4.64 1.47 -10.80
N GLY A 12 4.76 2.27 -11.85
CA GLY A 12 3.99 3.49 -12.03
C GLY A 12 4.69 4.84 -11.88
N GLY A 13 5.33 5.33 -12.95
CA GLY A 13 5.42 6.76 -13.33
C GLY A 13 6.01 7.84 -12.39
N ASN A 14 6.19 7.59 -11.09
CA ASN A 14 6.42 8.63 -10.08
C ASN A 14 7.84 8.63 -9.46
N GLY A 15 8.70 7.70 -9.87
CA GLY A 15 10.09 7.61 -9.40
C GLY A 15 10.26 7.05 -7.98
N ILE A 16 9.19 6.56 -7.34
CA ILE A 16 9.24 5.96 -5.99
C ILE A 16 9.23 4.44 -6.11
N ALA A 17 10.22 3.79 -5.50
CA ALA A 17 10.28 2.34 -5.45
C ALA A 17 9.17 1.79 -4.54
N THR A 18 8.32 0.91 -5.07
CA THR A 18 7.27 0.26 -4.28
C THR A 18 7.88 -0.91 -3.50
N PRO A 19 7.72 -0.99 -2.17
CA PRO A 19 8.23 -2.12 -1.39
C PRO A 19 7.44 -3.40 -1.66
N ALA A 20 8.10 -4.55 -1.55
CA ALA A 20 7.49 -5.87 -1.72
C ALA A 20 7.38 -6.63 -0.37
N PRO A 21 6.36 -7.49 -0.18
CA PRO A 21 5.21 -7.71 -1.06
C PRO A 21 4.18 -6.58 -0.93
N TYR A 22 3.49 -6.22 -2.00
CA TYR A 22 2.45 -5.17 -1.98
C TYR A 22 1.08 -5.72 -2.40
N GLN A 23 0.02 -5.00 -2.03
CA GLN A 23 -1.34 -5.37 -2.40
C GLN A 23 -1.58 -5.23 -3.90
N PRO A 24 -2.24 -6.21 -4.55
CA PRO A 24 -2.66 -6.06 -5.93
C PRO A 24 -3.51 -4.80 -6.12
N GLY A 25 -3.45 -4.20 -7.30
CA GLY A 25 -4.29 -3.06 -7.66
C GLY A 25 -3.99 -1.75 -6.89
N MET A 26 -2.97 -1.72 -6.02
CA MET A 26 -2.49 -0.48 -5.41
C MET A 26 -2.12 0.55 -6.50
N VAL A 27 -2.45 1.82 -6.25
CA VAL A 27 -2.20 2.91 -7.20
C VAL A 27 -0.72 3.13 -7.47
N ASP A 28 -0.45 3.53 -8.71
CA ASP A 28 0.89 3.75 -9.25
C ASP A 28 1.56 5.02 -8.68
N ASN A 29 0.78 6.03 -8.28
CA ASN A 29 1.31 7.29 -7.75
C ASN A 29 1.51 7.30 -6.23
N CYS A 30 1.63 6.13 -5.60
CA CYS A 30 1.83 6.04 -4.16
C CYS A 30 3.18 6.61 -3.72
N LYS A 31 3.17 7.45 -2.67
CA LYS A 31 4.37 8.02 -2.04
C LYS A 31 4.62 7.55 -0.61
N THR A 32 3.60 6.99 0.04
CA THR A 32 3.71 6.50 1.42
C THR A 32 3.07 5.14 1.53
N PHE A 33 3.82 4.18 2.06
CA PHE A 33 3.42 2.79 2.17
C PHE A 33 3.28 2.38 3.63
N TYR A 34 2.35 1.49 3.91
CA TYR A 34 2.15 0.89 5.22
C TYR A 34 2.11 -0.63 5.10
N LEU A 35 2.90 -1.34 5.93
CA LEU A 35 2.85 -2.79 6.01
C LEU A 35 1.67 -3.20 6.89
N VAL A 36 0.61 -3.70 6.28
CA VAL A 36 -0.62 -4.11 6.96
C VAL A 36 -0.32 -5.20 7.98
N GLN A 37 -0.73 -4.98 9.23
CA GLN A 37 -0.62 -5.96 10.31
C GLN A 37 -1.89 -6.81 10.41
N PRO A 38 -1.79 -8.05 10.93
CA PRO A 38 -2.98 -8.83 11.28
C PRO A 38 -3.90 -8.05 12.23
N GLY A 39 -5.17 -7.93 11.87
CA GLY A 39 -6.17 -7.18 12.64
C GLY A 39 -6.33 -5.71 12.25
N ASP A 40 -5.51 -5.20 11.31
CA ASP A 40 -5.74 -3.88 10.74
C ASP A 40 -7.02 -3.81 9.90
N THR A 41 -7.57 -2.61 9.82
CA THR A 41 -8.76 -2.27 9.04
C THR A 41 -8.48 -1.02 8.20
N CYS A 42 -9.29 -0.75 7.18
CA CYS A 42 -9.14 0.49 6.43
C CYS A 42 -9.38 1.70 7.33
N VAL A 43 -10.28 1.57 8.32
CA VAL A 43 -10.62 2.65 9.25
C VAL A 43 -9.46 2.99 10.17
N ASN A 44 -8.81 2.01 10.82
CA ASN A 44 -7.72 2.28 11.75
C ASN A 44 -6.46 2.81 11.02
N ILE A 45 -6.14 2.27 9.84
CA ILE A 45 -5.03 2.77 9.02
C ILE A 45 -5.34 4.18 8.52
N ALA A 46 -6.54 4.43 7.99
CA ALA A 46 -6.93 5.75 7.50
C ALA A 46 -6.82 6.80 8.61
N ALA A 47 -7.33 6.49 9.81
CA ALA A 47 -7.21 7.36 10.98
C ALA A 47 -5.75 7.63 11.36
N ARG A 48 -4.88 6.61 11.35
CA ARG A 48 -3.44 6.74 11.67
C ARG A 48 -2.73 7.69 10.71
N TYR A 49 -3.08 7.65 9.43
CA TYR A 49 -2.46 8.47 8.38
C TYR A 49 -3.23 9.76 8.09
N ARG A 50 -4.29 10.05 8.84
CA ARG A 50 -5.15 11.24 8.69
C ARG A 50 -5.73 11.39 7.29
N VAL A 51 -6.15 10.26 6.72
CA VAL A 51 -6.87 10.19 5.44
C VAL A 51 -8.27 9.63 5.69
N SER A 52 -9.16 9.79 4.72
CA SER A 52 -10.48 9.15 4.79
C SER A 52 -10.38 7.65 4.43
N PRO A 53 -11.25 6.78 4.98
CA PRO A 53 -11.36 5.40 4.52
C PRO A 53 -11.59 5.30 3.01
N GLU A 54 -12.35 6.23 2.44
CA GLU A 54 -12.63 6.31 0.99
C GLU A 54 -11.36 6.56 0.19
N GLN A 55 -10.50 7.49 0.63
CA GLN A 55 -9.19 7.71 0.00
C GLN A 55 -8.31 6.46 0.08
N LEU A 56 -8.25 5.82 1.25
CA LEU A 56 -7.45 4.62 1.43
C LEU A 56 -7.94 3.48 0.54
N ILE A 57 -9.25 3.29 0.41
CA ILE A 57 -9.85 2.30 -0.50
C ILE A 57 -9.57 2.68 -1.96
N ALA A 58 -9.68 3.96 -2.33
CA ALA A 58 -9.40 4.42 -3.69
C ALA A 58 -7.94 4.16 -4.10
N TRP A 59 -6.99 4.28 -3.16
CA TRP A 59 -5.58 3.97 -3.41
C TRP A 59 -5.28 2.47 -3.38
N ASN A 60 -6.16 1.66 -2.78
CA ASN A 60 -6.01 0.22 -2.61
C ASN A 60 -7.30 -0.52 -3.02
N PRO A 61 -7.74 -0.44 -4.28
CA PRO A 61 -9.03 -0.95 -4.73
C PRO A 61 -9.22 -2.45 -4.49
N TYR A 62 -8.13 -3.23 -4.41
CA TYR A 62 -8.21 -4.65 -4.05
C TYR A 62 -8.79 -4.88 -2.66
N ALA A 63 -8.62 -3.94 -1.72
CA ALA A 63 -9.18 -4.03 -0.37
C ALA A 63 -10.71 -4.07 -0.35
N ARG A 64 -11.36 -3.61 -1.44
CA ARG A 64 -12.81 -3.41 -1.60
C ARG A 64 -13.37 -2.32 -0.68
N ALA A 65 -14.59 -1.87 -1.01
CA ALA A 65 -15.31 -0.85 -0.24
C ALA A 65 -15.58 -1.28 1.21
N ASP A 66 -15.76 -2.58 1.46
CA ASP A 66 -15.96 -3.15 2.78
C ASP A 66 -14.65 -3.49 3.51
N CYS A 67 -13.49 -3.18 2.90
CA CYS A 67 -12.15 -3.48 3.41
C CYS A 67 -11.86 -4.97 3.69
N THR A 68 -12.71 -5.89 3.23
CA THR A 68 -12.59 -7.33 3.55
C THR A 68 -11.38 -8.01 2.90
N ARG A 69 -10.74 -7.34 1.94
CA ARG A 69 -9.58 -7.86 1.19
C ARG A 69 -8.30 -7.10 1.46
N LEU A 70 -8.23 -6.36 2.57
CA LEU A 70 -6.97 -5.80 3.05
C LEU A 70 -6.04 -6.96 3.47
N LEU A 71 -4.93 -7.12 2.76
CA LEU A 71 -4.04 -8.27 2.95
C LEU A 71 -2.99 -7.99 4.02
N ALA A 72 -3.05 -8.73 5.13
CA ALA A 72 -2.00 -8.69 6.14
C ALA A 72 -0.63 -9.13 5.56
N ASN A 73 0.44 -8.58 6.12
CA ASN A 73 1.83 -8.80 5.70
C ASN A 73 2.13 -8.34 4.26
N THR A 74 1.36 -7.39 3.74
CA THR A 74 1.63 -6.73 2.46
C THR A 74 1.58 -5.21 2.60
N TYR A 75 2.28 -4.50 1.73
CA TYR A 75 2.25 -3.05 1.68
C TYR A 75 0.99 -2.54 0.98
N CYS A 76 0.32 -1.58 1.62
CA CYS A 76 -0.75 -0.78 1.05
C CYS A 76 -0.32 0.69 0.94
N CYS A 77 -1.01 1.44 0.08
CA CYS A 77 -0.79 2.86 -0.09
C CYS A 77 -1.57 3.68 0.94
N VAL A 78 -0.90 4.59 1.62
CA VAL A 78 -1.51 5.49 2.63
C VAL A 78 -1.28 6.96 2.31
N GLY A 79 -0.72 7.25 1.13
CA GLY A 79 -0.56 8.60 0.63
C GLY A 79 -0.04 8.61 -0.80
N VAL A 80 -0.59 9.49 -1.63
CA VAL A 80 -0.19 9.74 -3.02
C VAL A 80 0.49 11.10 -3.16
N LEU A 81 1.18 11.36 -4.28
CA LEU A 81 1.81 12.66 -4.57
C LEU A 81 0.89 13.85 -4.34
#